data_AF-A0AAU1PSZ3-F1
#
_entry.id   AF-A0AAU1PSZ3-F1
#
_cell.length_a   1.000
_cell.length_b   1.000
_cell.length_c   1.000
_cell.angle_alpha   90.00
_cell.angle_beta   90.00
_cell.angle_gamma   90.00
#
_symmetry.space_group_name_H-M   'P 1'
#
loop_
_entity.id
_entity.type
_entity.pdbx_description
1 polymer ?
#
loop_
_entity_poly.entity_id
_entity_poly.type
_entity_poly.pdbx_seq_one_letter_code
_entity_poly.pdbx_strand_id
1 'polypeptide(L)'
;MADLLWDDVSCFFDPDMMGSLPDVRVPDCSVEDWQALLDLVEARSWKCQYSEGEAVLPVPRAETVLSRPADAERPDLRVWPTADVLAIFRFLDDQVIDFDVDLRELQGQERLDVFCGFLREIGRLLGKPVLMDPEGDFGHPVLGFDIESDRVVLLAEPLVM
;
A
#
# COMPACT_ATOMS: atom_id res chain seq x y z
N MET A 1 13.76 -9.55 -13.20
CA MET A 1 14.87 -9.21 -12.29
C MET A 1 14.18 -8.66 -11.06
N ALA A 2 14.50 -9.16 -9.86
CA ALA A 2 13.93 -8.63 -8.63
C ALA A 2 14.35 -7.16 -8.48
N ASP A 3 13.46 -6.29 -7.97
CA ASP A 3 13.83 -4.89 -7.73
C ASP A 3 14.82 -4.78 -6.57
N LEU A 4 14.55 -5.57 -5.52
CA LEU A 4 15.29 -5.61 -4.28
C LEU A 4 15.57 -7.07 -3.91
N LEU A 5 16.70 -7.32 -3.25
CA LEU A 5 17.03 -8.62 -2.69
C LEU A 5 16.66 -8.63 -1.21
N TRP A 6 16.01 -9.70 -0.76
CA TRP A 6 15.55 -9.85 0.62
C TRP A 6 16.68 -9.64 1.63
N ASP A 7 17.84 -10.24 1.38
CA ASP A 7 19.00 -10.15 2.28
C ASP A 7 19.53 -8.71 2.43
N ASP A 8 19.26 -7.83 1.46
CA ASP A 8 19.68 -6.42 1.50
C ASP A 8 18.67 -5.53 2.25
N VAL A 9 17.42 -5.97 2.38
CA VAL A 9 16.30 -5.11 2.85
C VAL A 9 15.51 -5.69 4.00
N SER A 10 15.81 -6.90 4.47
CA SER A 10 15.00 -7.61 5.47
C SER A 10 14.82 -6.84 6.77
N CYS A 11 15.74 -5.92 7.13
CA CYS A 11 15.57 -5.04 8.28
C CYS A 11 14.34 -4.14 8.17
N PHE A 12 13.96 -3.71 6.96
CA PHE A 12 12.74 -2.92 6.73
C PHE A 12 11.46 -3.77 6.74
N PHE A 13 11.58 -5.07 6.96
CA PHE A 13 10.46 -6.01 7.08
C PHE A 13 10.43 -6.68 8.47
N ASP A 14 11.13 -6.10 9.45
CA ASP A 14 11.08 -6.54 10.85
C ASP A 14 9.96 -5.80 11.61
N PRO A 15 8.90 -6.51 12.09
CA PRO A 15 7.80 -5.89 12.84
C PRO A 15 8.23 -5.17 14.12
N ASP A 16 9.34 -5.58 14.74
CA ASP A 16 9.84 -4.96 15.97
C ASP A 16 10.53 -3.62 15.70
N MET A 17 11.02 -3.41 14.47
CA MET A 17 11.69 -2.16 14.05
C MET A 17 10.76 -1.21 13.30
N MET A 18 9.91 -1.75 12.43
CA MET A 18 9.09 -0.97 11.49
C MET A 18 7.64 -0.83 11.92
N GLY A 19 7.24 -1.48 13.02
CA GLY A 19 5.85 -1.71 13.36
C GLY A 19 5.27 -2.91 12.60
N SER A 20 4.15 -3.45 13.08
CA SER A 20 3.52 -4.61 12.41
C SER A 20 2.83 -4.21 11.12
N LEU A 21 2.35 -2.97 11.05
CA LEU A 21 1.56 -2.41 9.97
C LEU A 21 2.18 -1.09 9.50
N PRO A 22 3.36 -1.11 8.83
CA PRO A 22 3.95 0.11 8.27
C PRO A 22 2.98 0.79 7.30
N ASP A 23 3.04 2.12 7.30
CA ASP A 23 2.18 2.96 6.48
C ASP A 23 2.73 3.02 5.06
N VAL A 24 1.89 2.72 4.07
CA VAL A 24 2.21 2.91 2.65
C VAL A 24 1.30 3.97 2.07
N ARG A 25 1.89 4.93 1.34
CA ARG A 25 1.16 6.08 0.81
C ARG A 25 1.50 6.45 -0.62
N VAL A 26 0.52 6.97 -1.33
CA VAL A 26 0.69 7.68 -2.60
C VAL A 26 0.32 9.14 -2.37
N PRO A 27 1.28 10.08 -2.34
CA PRO A 27 1.00 11.49 -2.12
C PRO A 27 0.40 12.15 -3.38
N ASP A 28 -0.07 13.39 -3.21
CA ASP A 28 -0.56 14.26 -4.28
C ASP A 28 -1.69 13.63 -5.13
N CYS A 29 -2.57 12.87 -4.47
CA CYS A 29 -3.71 12.18 -5.06
C CYS A 29 -4.95 13.06 -5.22
N SER A 30 -5.96 12.45 -5.84
CA SER A 30 -7.28 12.98 -6.10
C SER A 30 -8.32 11.87 -5.99
N VAL A 31 -9.61 12.24 -6.01
CA VAL A 31 -10.72 11.28 -6.08
C VAL A 31 -10.60 10.39 -7.33
N GLU A 32 -10.13 10.93 -8.45
CA GLU A 32 -9.90 10.19 -9.69
C GLU A 32 -8.80 9.14 -9.56
N ASP A 33 -7.73 9.44 -8.81
CA ASP A 33 -6.66 8.47 -8.53
C ASP A 33 -7.17 7.32 -7.66
N TRP A 34 -7.96 7.63 -6.64
CA TRP A 34 -8.66 6.62 -5.85
C TRP A 34 -9.57 5.75 -6.72
N GLN A 35 -10.31 6.34 -7.67
CA GLN A 35 -11.15 5.57 -8.58
C GLN A 35 -10.30 4.66 -9.48
N ALA A 36 -9.18 5.17 -10.01
CA ALA A 36 -8.26 4.36 -10.82
C ALA A 36 -7.70 3.16 -10.04
N LEU A 37 -7.37 3.35 -8.76
CA LEU A 37 -6.96 2.25 -7.87
C LEU A 37 -8.07 1.19 -7.73
N LEU A 38 -9.31 1.60 -7.50
CA LEU A 38 -10.44 0.66 -7.41
C LEU A 38 -10.62 -0.12 -8.72
N ASP A 39 -10.52 0.57 -9.86
CA ASP A 39 -10.62 -0.03 -11.18
C ASP A 39 -9.44 -1.01 -11.44
N LEU A 40 -8.23 -0.71 -10.91
CA LEU A 40 -7.08 -1.63 -10.97
C LEU A 40 -7.34 -2.92 -10.19
N VAL A 41 -7.89 -2.82 -8.97
CA VAL A 41 -8.23 -3.99 -8.14
C VAL A 41 -9.17 -4.93 -8.90
N GLU A 42 -10.19 -4.37 -9.56
CA GLU A 42 -11.11 -5.14 -10.40
C GLU A 42 -10.41 -5.71 -11.64
N ALA A 43 -9.66 -4.89 -12.38
CA ALA A 43 -8.96 -5.29 -13.61
C ALA A 43 -7.93 -6.41 -13.37
N ARG A 44 -7.28 -6.43 -12.22
CA ARG A 44 -6.36 -7.49 -11.79
C ARG A 44 -7.06 -8.71 -11.21
N SER A 45 -8.38 -8.63 -11.01
CA SER A 45 -9.16 -9.67 -10.35
C SER A 45 -8.57 -10.04 -8.98
N TRP A 46 -7.99 -9.05 -8.29
CA TRP A 46 -7.54 -9.26 -6.92
C TRP A 46 -8.74 -9.47 -6.04
N LYS A 47 -8.62 -10.44 -5.13
CA LYS A 47 -9.62 -10.59 -4.08
C LYS A 47 -9.63 -9.30 -3.28
N CYS A 48 -10.83 -8.78 -3.00
CA CYS A 48 -10.99 -7.63 -2.14
C CYS A 48 -12.22 -7.74 -1.24
N GLN A 49 -12.23 -6.95 -0.18
CA GLN A 49 -13.36 -6.83 0.75
C GLN A 49 -13.43 -5.38 1.24
N TYR A 50 -14.54 -4.72 0.94
CA TYR A 50 -14.86 -3.41 1.48
C TYR A 50 -15.72 -3.56 2.73
N SER A 51 -15.36 -2.84 3.78
CA SER A 51 -16.04 -2.85 5.06
C SER A 51 -16.33 -1.43 5.56
N GLU A 52 -17.48 -1.27 6.21
CA GLU A 52 -17.79 -0.09 7.03
C GLU A 52 -18.01 -0.56 8.47
N GLY A 53 -16.97 -0.44 9.29
CA GLY A 53 -16.92 -1.08 10.61
C GLY A 53 -16.98 -2.59 10.46
N GLU A 54 -17.99 -3.23 11.07
CA GLU A 54 -18.18 -4.69 10.96
C GLU A 54 -18.97 -5.13 9.71
N ALA A 55 -19.56 -4.19 8.97
CA ALA A 55 -20.44 -4.50 7.85
C ALA A 55 -19.65 -4.64 6.53
N VAL A 56 -19.68 -5.84 5.94
CA VAL A 56 -19.10 -6.08 4.60
C VAL A 56 -20.10 -5.66 3.52
N LEU A 57 -19.66 -4.80 2.60
CA LEU A 57 -20.48 -4.20 1.56
C LEU A 57 -19.82 -4.33 0.18
N PRO A 58 -20.57 -4.18 -0.92
CA PRO A 58 -19.99 -4.03 -2.25
C PRO A 58 -19.07 -2.81 -2.31
N VAL A 59 -17.97 -2.91 -3.07
CA VAL A 59 -17.03 -1.79 -3.26
C VAL A 59 -17.77 -0.62 -3.94
N PRO A 60 -17.90 0.55 -3.29
CA PRO A 60 -18.55 1.72 -3.88
C PRO A 60 -17.61 2.46 -4.83
N ARG A 61 -18.12 3.49 -5.52
CA ARG A 61 -17.26 4.45 -6.23
C ARG A 61 -16.42 5.26 -5.24
N ALA A 62 -15.23 5.68 -5.66
CA ALA A 62 -14.32 6.49 -4.85
C ALA A 62 -14.99 7.77 -4.32
N GLU A 63 -15.70 8.50 -5.19
CA GLU A 63 -16.45 9.71 -4.81
C GLU A 63 -17.47 9.42 -3.69
N THR A 64 -18.16 8.28 -3.75
CA THR A 64 -19.17 7.93 -2.75
C THR A 64 -18.54 7.70 -1.38
N VAL A 65 -17.43 6.94 -1.32
CA VAL A 65 -16.77 6.64 -0.05
C VAL A 65 -16.03 7.86 0.53
N LEU A 66 -15.37 8.67 -0.32
CA LEU A 66 -14.62 9.85 0.11
C LEU A 66 -15.52 11.03 0.49
N SER A 67 -16.76 11.10 -0.02
CA SER A 67 -17.73 12.13 0.35
C SER A 67 -18.42 11.89 1.70
N ARG A 68 -18.10 10.79 2.39
CA ARG A 68 -18.79 10.43 3.65
C ARG A 68 -18.48 11.44 4.76
N PRO A 69 -19.43 11.66 5.69
CA PRO A 69 -19.19 12.54 6.84
C PRO A 69 -17.98 12.09 7.67
N ALA A 70 -17.18 13.04 8.15
CA ALA A 70 -15.96 12.74 8.92
C ALA A 70 -16.22 12.02 10.26
N ASP A 71 -17.45 12.09 10.78
CA ASP A 71 -17.92 11.39 11.98
C ASP A 71 -18.54 10.01 11.69
N ALA A 72 -18.66 9.62 10.41
CA ALA A 72 -19.09 8.28 10.03
C ALA A 72 -18.01 7.23 10.34
N GLU A 73 -18.46 5.97 10.43
CA GLU A 73 -17.55 4.83 10.56
C GLU A 73 -16.54 4.81 9.42
N ARG A 74 -15.25 4.73 9.75
CA ARG A 74 -14.16 4.77 8.79
C ARG A 74 -14.13 3.49 7.96
N PRO A 75 -14.30 3.58 6.63
CA PRO A 75 -14.25 2.40 5.80
C PRO A 75 -12.82 1.94 5.54
N ASP A 76 -12.66 0.63 5.34
CA ASP A 76 -11.43 0.02 4.83
C ASP A 76 -11.71 -0.87 3.62
N LEU A 77 -10.73 -0.91 2.71
CA LEU A 77 -10.71 -1.85 1.61
C LEU A 77 -9.50 -2.77 1.78
N ARG A 78 -9.78 -4.04 2.07
CA ARG A 78 -8.77 -5.10 2.09
C ARG A 78 -8.57 -5.63 0.68
N VAL A 79 -7.34 -5.70 0.22
CA VAL A 79 -6.96 -6.20 -1.10
C VAL A 79 -5.87 -7.25 -0.95
N TRP A 80 -6.00 -8.35 -1.67
CA TRP A 80 -5.06 -9.46 -1.66
C TRP A 80 -4.42 -9.63 -3.04
N PRO A 81 -3.21 -9.08 -3.29
CA PRO A 81 -2.49 -9.27 -4.54
C PRO A 81 -2.15 -10.75 -4.80
N THR A 82 -1.92 -11.49 -3.72
CA THR A 82 -1.86 -12.95 -3.66
C THR A 82 -2.59 -13.45 -2.42
N ALA A 83 -2.77 -14.77 -2.27
CA ALA A 83 -3.48 -15.34 -1.12
C ALA A 83 -2.85 -15.01 0.25
N ASP A 84 -1.56 -14.70 0.26
CA ASP A 84 -0.73 -14.58 1.46
C ASP A 84 -0.27 -13.15 1.73
N VAL A 85 -0.72 -12.16 0.95
CA VAL A 85 -0.31 -10.76 1.10
C VAL A 85 -1.56 -9.88 1.17
N LEU A 86 -1.75 -9.18 2.27
CA LEU A 86 -2.85 -8.25 2.49
C LEU A 86 -2.35 -6.78 2.44
N ALA A 87 -3.06 -5.96 1.68
CA ALA A 87 -3.02 -4.50 1.76
C ALA A 87 -4.36 -3.97 2.29
N ILE A 88 -4.35 -3.05 3.25
CA ILE A 88 -5.53 -2.50 3.90
C ILE A 88 -5.62 -1.00 3.60
N PHE A 89 -6.35 -0.65 2.54
CA PHE A 89 -6.55 0.75 2.17
C PHE A 89 -7.49 1.47 3.13
N ARG A 90 -7.10 2.68 3.53
CA ARG A 90 -7.81 3.56 4.46
C ARG A 90 -8.29 4.77 3.69
N PHE A 91 -9.62 4.97 3.63
CA PHE A 91 -10.19 6.16 3.00
C PHE A 91 -10.18 7.32 4.02
N LEU A 92 -9.00 7.91 4.23
CA LEU A 92 -8.79 8.99 5.19
C LEU A 92 -9.08 10.37 4.57
N ASP A 93 -8.55 10.60 3.37
CA ASP A 93 -8.80 11.79 2.56
C ASP A 93 -8.61 11.48 1.06
N ASP A 94 -8.84 12.47 0.21
CA ASP A 94 -8.75 12.37 -1.25
C ASP A 94 -7.37 12.72 -1.82
N GLN A 95 -6.50 13.35 -1.04
CA GLN A 95 -5.18 13.84 -1.43
C GLN A 95 -4.07 12.82 -1.18
N VAL A 96 -4.33 11.80 -0.38
CA VAL A 96 -3.40 10.70 -0.13
C VAL A 96 -4.15 9.37 -0.24
N ILE A 97 -3.57 8.42 -0.98
CA ILE A 97 -3.98 7.02 -0.89
C ILE A 97 -3.12 6.38 0.18
N ASP A 98 -3.71 6.06 1.33
CA ASP A 98 -3.04 5.40 2.44
C ASP A 98 -3.47 3.94 2.56
N PHE A 99 -2.52 3.06 2.86
CA PHE A 99 -2.79 1.66 3.17
C PHE A 99 -1.72 1.03 4.05
N ASP A 100 -2.16 0.09 4.87
CA ASP A 100 -1.28 -0.72 5.70
C ASP A 100 -0.93 -2.03 4.98
N VAL A 101 0.25 -2.58 5.26
CA VAL A 101 0.60 -3.98 4.92
C VAL A 101 1.07 -4.74 6.15
N ASP A 102 0.90 -6.06 6.19
CA ASP A 102 1.33 -6.85 7.33
C ASP A 102 2.75 -7.39 7.13
N LEU A 103 3.71 -6.91 7.92
CA LEU A 103 5.09 -7.38 7.82
C LEU A 103 5.23 -8.86 8.18
N ARG A 104 4.34 -9.43 8.98
CA ARG A 104 4.36 -10.87 9.30
C ARG A 104 4.05 -11.73 8.08
N GLU A 105 3.33 -11.17 7.10
CA GLU A 105 3.01 -11.78 5.83
C GLU A 105 4.11 -11.55 4.79
N LEU A 106 4.77 -10.39 4.82
CA LEU A 106 5.81 -9.98 3.87
C LEU A 106 7.20 -10.53 4.22
N GLN A 107 7.32 -11.85 4.38
CA GLN A 107 8.56 -12.51 4.77
C GLN A 107 9.20 -13.34 3.64
N GLY A 108 10.43 -12.98 3.28
CA GLY A 108 11.25 -13.66 2.28
C GLY A 108 11.06 -13.12 0.85
N GLN A 109 11.99 -13.51 -0.03
CA GLN A 109 12.10 -12.95 -1.39
C GLN A 109 10.81 -13.02 -2.21
N GLU A 110 10.08 -14.14 -2.18
CA GLU A 110 8.86 -14.29 -2.98
C GLU A 110 7.78 -13.28 -2.60
N ARG A 111 7.61 -13.01 -1.31
CA ARG A 111 6.60 -12.05 -0.83
C ARG A 111 7.06 -10.62 -1.03
N LEU A 112 8.37 -10.36 -0.91
CA LEU A 112 8.98 -9.09 -1.30
C LEU A 112 8.76 -8.80 -2.79
N ASP A 113 8.93 -9.78 -3.67
CA ASP A 113 8.72 -9.62 -5.11
C ASP A 113 7.26 -9.29 -5.44
N VAL A 114 6.31 -9.95 -4.74
CA VAL A 114 4.87 -9.65 -4.83
C VAL A 114 4.60 -8.22 -4.38
N PHE A 115 5.12 -7.81 -3.22
CA PHE A 115 4.93 -6.47 -2.68
C PHE A 115 5.50 -5.41 -3.61
N CYS A 116 6.75 -5.57 -4.07
CA CYS A 116 7.36 -4.64 -5.02
C CYS A 116 6.59 -4.58 -6.34
N GLY A 117 6.07 -5.72 -6.80
CA GLY A 117 5.17 -5.80 -7.94
C GLY A 117 3.89 -4.99 -7.74
N PHE A 118 3.27 -5.12 -6.58
CA PHE A 118 2.07 -4.38 -6.20
C PHE A 118 2.31 -2.86 -6.16
N LEU A 119 3.39 -2.41 -5.52
CA LEU A 119 3.77 -0.98 -5.50
C LEU A 119 4.00 -0.45 -6.92
N ARG A 120 4.70 -1.22 -7.77
CA ARG A 120 4.92 -0.86 -9.18
C ARG A 120 3.61 -0.70 -9.94
N GLU A 121 2.65 -1.60 -9.74
CA GLU A 121 1.39 -1.51 -10.47
C GLU A 121 0.58 -0.27 -10.11
N ILE A 122 0.54 0.07 -8.82
CA ILE A 122 -0.11 1.29 -8.34
C ILE A 122 0.64 2.52 -8.86
N GLY A 123 1.95 2.58 -8.65
CA GLY A 123 2.76 3.74 -9.03
C GLY A 123 2.79 4.00 -10.53
N ARG A 124 2.84 2.95 -11.36
CA ARG A 124 2.74 3.07 -12.82
C ARG A 124 1.38 3.56 -13.28
N LEU A 125 0.31 3.03 -12.68
CA LEU A 125 -1.05 3.43 -13.02
C LEU A 125 -1.26 4.92 -12.77
N LEU A 126 -0.81 5.39 -11.61
CA LEU A 126 -1.05 6.75 -11.15
C LEU A 126 0.02 7.73 -11.65
N GLY A 127 1.17 7.24 -12.11
CA GLY A 127 2.33 8.06 -12.45
C GLY A 127 2.92 8.76 -11.22
N LYS A 128 2.88 8.11 -10.06
CA LYS A 128 3.20 8.69 -8.74
C LYS A 128 4.12 7.78 -7.94
N PRO A 129 4.95 8.34 -7.03
CA PRO A 129 5.72 7.50 -6.12
C PRO A 129 4.77 6.77 -5.15
N VAL A 130 5.15 5.58 -4.74
CA VAL A 130 4.48 4.83 -3.66
C VAL A 130 5.50 4.63 -2.56
N LEU A 131 5.25 5.19 -1.38
CA LEU A 131 6.23 5.33 -0.31
C LEU A 131 5.82 4.48 0.89
N MET A 132 6.77 3.76 1.49
CA MET A 132 6.55 3.02 2.74
C MET A 132 7.35 3.67 3.87
N ASP A 133 6.64 4.12 4.89
CA ASP A 133 7.15 4.69 6.13
C ASP A 133 7.02 3.63 7.27
N PRO A 134 7.87 3.65 8.31
CA PRO A 134 7.59 2.89 9.54
C PRO A 134 6.23 3.28 10.14
N GLU A 135 5.56 2.35 10.81
CA GLU A 135 4.22 2.56 11.40
C GLU A 135 4.20 3.80 12.31
N GLY A 136 3.43 4.81 11.91
CA GLY A 136 3.27 6.08 12.60
C GLY A 136 4.42 7.09 12.40
N ASP A 137 5.47 6.77 11.65
CA ASP A 137 6.64 7.64 11.41
C ASP A 137 6.54 8.36 10.05
N PHE A 138 5.44 9.10 9.88
CA PHE A 138 5.08 9.74 8.61
C PHE A 138 6.14 10.73 8.12
N GLY A 139 6.55 10.58 6.86
CA GLY A 139 7.50 11.48 6.19
C GLY A 139 8.96 11.01 6.24
N HIS A 140 9.19 9.81 6.75
CA HIS A 140 10.49 9.14 6.81
C HIS A 140 10.48 7.82 6.01
N PRO A 141 10.26 7.88 4.69
CA PRO A 141 10.07 6.67 3.91
C PRO A 141 11.39 5.90 3.80
N VAL A 142 11.34 4.59 4.03
CA VAL A 142 12.53 3.72 3.94
C VAL A 142 12.68 3.09 2.57
N LEU A 143 11.58 2.95 1.83
CA LEU A 143 11.49 2.25 0.56
C LEU A 143 10.33 2.83 -0.26
N GLY A 144 10.47 2.86 -1.58
CA GLY A 144 9.38 3.34 -2.42
C GLY A 144 9.55 3.05 -3.90
N PHE A 145 8.43 3.12 -4.64
CA PHE A 145 8.44 3.08 -6.10
C PHE A 145 8.96 4.40 -6.66
N ASP A 146 10.02 4.34 -7.45
CA ASP A 146 10.59 5.44 -8.20
C ASP A 146 10.10 5.41 -9.66
N ILE A 147 9.52 6.53 -10.09
CA ILE A 147 8.89 6.66 -11.40
C ILE A 147 9.95 6.62 -12.52
N GLU A 148 11.11 7.25 -12.29
CA GLU A 148 12.13 7.41 -13.34
C GLU A 148 12.79 6.08 -13.70
N SER A 149 13.15 5.29 -12.69
CA SER A 149 13.76 3.97 -12.86
C SER A 149 12.74 2.87 -13.07
N ASP A 150 11.45 3.14 -12.83
CA ASP A 150 10.34 2.20 -12.93
C ASP A 150 10.53 0.96 -12.03
N ARG A 151 11.06 1.21 -10.82
CA ARG A 151 11.48 0.19 -9.85
C ARG A 151 11.18 0.64 -8.43
N VAL A 152 11.12 -0.35 -7.54
CA VAL A 152 11.14 -0.11 -6.10
C VAL A 152 12.58 0.04 -5.63
N VAL A 153 12.86 1.12 -4.91
CA VAL A 153 14.21 1.50 -4.46
C VAL A 153 14.23 1.78 -2.96
N LEU A 154 15.42 1.73 -2.39
CA LEU A 154 15.67 2.17 -1.02
C LEU A 154 15.69 3.70 -0.96
N LEU A 155 15.03 4.24 0.06
CA LEU A 155 15.00 5.68 0.36
C LEU A 155 15.73 6.02 1.66
N ALA A 156 15.99 5.00 2.49
CA ALA A 156 16.86 5.07 3.66
C ALA A 156 17.98 4.02 3.57
N GLU A 157 19.08 4.25 4.28
CA GLU A 157 20.17 3.28 4.39
C GLU A 157 19.73 2.10 5.27
N PRO A 158 19.87 0.84 4.81
CA PRO A 158 19.61 -0.33 5.64
C PRO A 158 20.50 -0.34 6.87
N LEU A 159 19.95 -0.72 8.02
CA LEU A 159 20.75 -0.99 9.19
C LEU A 159 21.57 -2.26 8.91
N VAL A 160 22.89 -2.11 8.79
CA VAL A 160 23.80 -3.25 8.71
C VAL A 160 23.71 -4.01 10.03
N MET A 161 23.08 -5.18 10.01
CA MET A 161 23.09 -6.13 11.13
C MET A 161 24.35 -6.98 11.14
#